data_AF-A0A353U2V6-F1
#
_entry.id   AF-A0A353U2V6-F1
#
_cell.length_a   1.000
_cell.length_b   1.000
_cell.length_c   1.000
_cell.angle_alpha   90.00
_cell.angle_beta   90.00
_cell.angle_gamma   90.00
#
_symmetry.space_group_name_H-M   'P 1'
#
loop_
_entity.id
_entity.type
_entity.pdbx_description
1 polymer ?
#
loop_
_entity_poly.entity_id
_entity_poly.type
_entity_poly.pdbx_seq_one_letter_code
_entity_poly.pdbx_strand_id
1 'polypeptide(L)'
;HMEIVQERLDREYNMDVITTVPNVPYIVYTTRGETIEVHNPSGLPDAGSIDYVEEPYISAQVITHADYIGNIMTLCLSKRGELKKQHYLTTDRVELVFDMPLAEIVFDFYDKLKSISKGYASSDYHTTGYRPSKLVKLDILLNGENVDALSALTHVDNAYGLGKRMCEKLKELIPRQQFDVAIQAAIGSKIISRETVKALRKDVTA
;
A
#
# COMPACT_ATOMS: atom_id res chain seq x y z
N HIS A 1 3.38 11.41 11.89
CA HIS A 1 4.80 11.70 12.21
C HIS A 1 5.63 11.95 10.94
N MET A 2 5.62 11.03 9.96
CA MET A 2 6.35 11.19 8.69
C MET A 2 6.06 12.51 7.96
N GLU A 3 4.78 12.88 7.81
CA GLU A 3 4.37 14.14 7.14
C GLU A 3 4.98 15.38 7.79
N ILE A 4 5.02 15.43 9.14
CA ILE A 4 5.60 16.55 9.88
C ILE A 4 7.11 16.65 9.58
N VAL A 5 7.82 15.52 9.53
CA VAL A 5 9.26 15.53 9.21
C VAL A 5 9.49 15.98 7.78
N GLN A 6 8.65 15.53 6.83
CA GLN A 6 8.73 15.95 5.42
C GLN A 6 8.47 17.46 5.26
N GLU A 7 7.41 17.98 5.88
CA GLU A 7 7.06 19.42 5.83
C GLU A 7 8.17 20.28 6.45
N ARG A 8 8.84 19.79 7.50
CA ARG A 8 9.98 20.49 8.10
C ARG A 8 11.22 20.46 7.21
N LEU A 9 11.53 19.35 6.55
CA LEU A 9 12.67 19.28 5.63
C LEU A 9 12.51 20.23 4.44
N ASP A 10 11.30 20.32 3.90
CA ASP A 10 10.97 21.27 2.83
C ASP A 10 11.06 22.72 3.32
N ARG A 11 10.33 23.08 4.39
CA ARG A 11 10.26 24.47 4.87
C ARG A 11 11.50 25.00 5.54
N GLU A 12 12.15 24.20 6.38
CA GLU A 12 13.29 24.65 7.21
C GLU A 12 14.62 24.48 6.48
N TYR A 13 14.73 23.47 5.60
CA TYR A 13 16.00 23.09 4.97
C TYR A 13 16.00 23.21 3.44
N ASN A 14 14.87 23.60 2.82
CA ASN A 14 14.73 23.72 1.37
C ASN A 14 15.19 22.44 0.63
N MET A 15 14.87 21.29 1.23
CA MET A 15 15.20 19.97 0.72
C MET A 15 13.94 19.33 0.12
N ASP A 16 13.99 19.04 -1.18
CA ASP A 16 12.94 18.33 -1.88
C ASP A 16 13.11 16.82 -1.66
N VAL A 17 12.24 16.23 -0.82
CA VAL A 17 12.35 14.84 -0.39
C VAL A 17 11.26 14.00 -1.05
N ILE A 18 11.70 13.00 -1.83
CA ILE A 18 10.81 12.00 -2.42
C ILE A 18 10.61 10.88 -1.40
N THR A 19 9.38 10.70 -0.94
CA THR A 19 9.00 9.62 -0.04
C THR A 19 8.59 8.38 -0.85
N THR A 20 9.16 7.23 -0.50
CA THR A 20 8.73 5.94 -1.05
C THR A 20 7.51 5.42 -0.29
N VAL A 21 6.90 4.35 -0.80
CA VAL A 21 5.79 3.70 -0.11
C VAL A 21 6.29 3.18 1.25
N PRO A 22 5.66 3.60 2.36
CA PRO A 22 6.06 3.13 3.69
C PRO A 22 5.82 1.62 3.81
N ASN A 23 6.78 0.91 4.42
CA ASN A 23 6.73 -0.53 4.62
C ASN A 23 6.52 -0.89 6.09
N VAL A 24 6.00 -2.10 6.32
CA VAL A 24 5.89 -2.71 7.65
C VAL A 24 6.86 -3.90 7.74
N PRO A 25 7.32 -4.27 8.95
CA PRO A 25 8.13 -5.48 9.13
C PRO A 25 7.28 -6.73 8.92
N TYR A 26 7.72 -7.63 8.06
CA TYR A 26 7.14 -8.96 7.85
C TYR A 26 8.02 -10.04 8.46
N ILE A 27 7.42 -11.15 8.88
CA ILE A 27 8.17 -12.32 9.36
C ILE A 27 8.05 -13.43 8.32
N VAL A 28 9.17 -13.81 7.73
CA VAL A 28 9.25 -14.87 6.73
C VAL A 28 9.76 -16.14 7.39
N TYR A 29 9.02 -17.24 7.21
CA TYR A 29 9.44 -18.56 7.62
C TYR A 29 9.87 -19.33 6.38
N THR A 30 11.12 -19.79 6.37
CA THR A 30 11.67 -20.52 5.23
C THR A 30 11.37 -22.01 5.33
N THR A 31 11.42 -22.71 4.20
CA THR A 31 11.29 -24.18 4.13
C THR A 31 12.42 -24.92 4.87
N ARG A 32 13.48 -24.21 5.28
CA ARG A 32 14.58 -24.71 6.11
C ARG A 32 14.34 -24.53 7.60
N GLY A 33 13.23 -23.92 8.00
CA GLY A 33 12.89 -23.64 9.41
C GLY A 33 13.57 -22.39 9.96
N GLU A 34 14.13 -21.53 9.11
CA GLU A 34 14.70 -20.25 9.52
C GLU A 34 13.62 -19.17 9.54
N THR A 35 13.71 -18.25 10.50
CA THR A 35 12.83 -17.08 10.61
C THR A 35 13.62 -15.83 10.26
N ILE A 36 13.11 -15.05 9.30
CA ILE A 36 13.77 -13.86 8.78
C ILE A 36 12.80 -12.68 8.91
N GLU A 37 13.24 -11.61 9.57
CA GLU A 37 12.50 -10.34 9.58
C GLU A 37 12.83 -9.54 8.32
N VAL A 38 11.81 -9.16 7.57
CA VAL A 38 11.92 -8.48 6.28
C VAL A 38 11.25 -7.12 6.37
N HIS A 39 12.06 -6.06 6.24
CA HIS A 39 11.59 -4.67 6.27
C HIS A 39 11.38 -4.05 4.89
N ASN A 40 11.94 -4.67 3.85
CA ASN A 40 11.85 -4.17 2.48
C ASN A 40 11.59 -5.33 1.50
N PRO A 41 10.96 -5.05 0.34
CA PRO A 41 10.67 -6.09 -0.64
C PRO A 41 11.92 -6.77 -1.22
N SER A 42 13.06 -6.05 -1.29
CA SER A 42 14.32 -6.59 -1.78
C SER A 42 14.95 -7.62 -0.84
N GLY A 43 14.62 -7.60 0.46
CA GLY A 43 15.05 -8.57 1.45
C GLY A 43 14.20 -9.84 1.48
N LEU A 44 13.13 -9.92 0.67
CA LEU A 44 12.31 -11.12 0.59
C LEU A 44 13.11 -12.25 -0.09
N PRO A 45 13.22 -13.44 0.53
CA PRO A 45 13.84 -14.60 -0.10
C PRO A 45 13.12 -15.05 -1.38
N ASP A 46 13.78 -15.89 -2.17
CA ASP A 46 13.16 -16.51 -3.34
C ASP A 46 11.90 -17.28 -2.94
N ALA A 47 10.83 -17.16 -3.73
CA ALA A 47 9.52 -17.75 -3.43
C ALA A 47 9.58 -19.27 -3.18
N GLY A 48 10.53 -20.00 -3.78
CA GLY A 48 10.70 -21.44 -3.56
C GLY A 48 11.34 -21.80 -2.20
N SER A 49 11.92 -20.82 -1.50
CA SER A 49 12.51 -20.99 -0.17
C SER A 49 11.56 -20.58 0.97
N ILE A 50 10.42 -19.97 0.64
CA ILE A 50 9.43 -19.48 1.61
C ILE A 50 8.40 -20.58 1.88
N ASP A 51 8.15 -20.87 3.15
CA ASP A 51 7.04 -21.73 3.58
C ASP A 51 5.78 -20.87 3.77
N TYR A 52 5.84 -19.89 4.68
CA TYR A 52 4.80 -18.89 4.85
C TYR A 52 5.36 -17.55 5.33
N VAL A 53 4.56 -16.49 5.17
CA VAL A 53 4.88 -15.15 5.63
C VAL A 53 3.79 -14.69 6.58
N GLU A 54 4.20 -14.04 7.66
CA GLU A 54 3.29 -13.36 8.56
C GLU A 54 3.41 -11.85 8.40
N GLU A 55 2.27 -11.17 8.46
CA GLU A 55 2.20 -9.72 8.49
C GLU A 55 1.69 -9.21 9.84
N PRO A 56 2.08 -7.99 10.24
CA PRO A 56 1.64 -7.41 11.49
C PRO A 56 0.16 -7.02 11.39
N TYR A 57 -0.62 -7.43 12.38
CA TYR A 57 -2.02 -7.09 12.54
C TYR A 57 -2.22 -6.07 13.66
N ILE A 58 -3.28 -5.30 13.52
CA ILE A 58 -3.73 -4.33 14.51
C ILE A 58 -5.19 -4.59 14.87
N SER A 59 -5.58 -4.13 16.05
CA SER A 59 -6.98 -3.83 16.35
C SER A 59 -7.16 -2.32 16.18
N ALA A 60 -7.92 -1.94 15.16
CA ALA A 60 -8.26 -0.56 14.84
C ALA A 60 -9.65 -0.23 15.41
N GLN A 61 -9.69 0.77 16.26
CA GLN A 61 -10.93 1.36 16.79
C GLN A 61 -11.27 2.59 15.95
N VAL A 62 -12.53 2.71 15.54
CA VAL A 62 -13.06 3.87 14.84
C VAL A 62 -14.32 4.34 15.55
N ILE A 63 -14.35 5.61 15.95
CA ILE A 63 -15.52 6.24 16.55
C ILE A 63 -16.03 7.31 15.59
N THR A 64 -17.31 7.26 15.25
CA THR A 64 -17.92 8.15 14.26
C THR A 64 -19.43 8.33 14.50
N HIS A 65 -20.09 9.13 13.68
CA HIS A 65 -21.56 9.23 13.68
C HIS A 65 -22.19 8.04 12.94
N ALA A 66 -23.38 7.63 13.37
CA ALA A 66 -24.10 6.48 12.82
C ALA A 66 -24.35 6.59 11.30
N ASP A 67 -24.54 7.80 10.79
CA ASP A 67 -24.76 8.08 9.35
C ASP A 67 -23.58 7.65 8.46
N TYR A 68 -22.37 7.54 9.02
CA TYR A 68 -21.15 7.21 8.25
C TYR A 68 -20.74 5.74 8.32
N ILE A 69 -21.48 4.90 9.07
CA ILE A 69 -21.12 3.48 9.28
C ILE A 69 -20.91 2.76 7.96
N GLY A 70 -21.84 2.88 7.01
CA GLY A 70 -21.79 2.13 5.75
C GLY A 70 -20.51 2.41 4.93
N ASN A 71 -20.13 3.68 4.82
CA ASN A 71 -18.93 4.09 4.09
C ASN A 71 -17.67 3.59 4.80
N ILE A 72 -17.61 3.72 6.12
CA ILE A 72 -16.45 3.31 6.93
C ILE A 72 -16.29 1.79 6.91
N MET A 73 -17.40 1.06 7.00
CA MET A 73 -17.40 -0.40 6.92
C MET A 73 -16.91 -0.87 5.56
N THR A 74 -17.37 -0.24 4.47
CA THR A 74 -16.88 -0.52 3.12
C THR A 74 -15.37 -0.26 3.00
N LEU A 75 -14.88 0.85 3.54
CA LEU A 75 -13.44 1.15 3.56
C LEU A 75 -12.67 0.07 4.31
N CYS A 76 -13.07 -0.27 5.54
CA CYS A 76 -12.34 -1.25 6.37
C CYS A 76 -12.36 -2.66 5.73
N LEU A 77 -13.49 -3.08 5.17
CA LEU A 77 -13.60 -4.37 4.46
C LEU A 77 -12.71 -4.40 3.21
N SER A 78 -12.65 -3.30 2.45
CA SER A 78 -11.73 -3.20 1.30
C SER A 78 -10.25 -3.29 1.69
N LYS A 79 -9.94 -3.01 2.96
CA LYS A 79 -8.62 -3.09 3.57
C LYS A 79 -8.39 -4.39 4.34
N ARG A 80 -9.10 -5.46 3.97
CA ARG A 80 -9.01 -6.79 4.60
C ARG A 80 -9.33 -6.77 6.10
N GLY A 81 -10.12 -5.79 6.54
CA GLY A 81 -10.55 -5.65 7.93
C GLY A 81 -11.68 -6.61 8.27
N GLU A 82 -11.59 -7.20 9.45
CA GLU A 82 -12.62 -8.06 10.03
C GLU A 82 -13.31 -7.32 11.17
N LEU A 83 -14.63 -7.09 11.05
CA LEU A 83 -15.39 -6.46 12.13
C LEU A 83 -15.41 -7.39 13.35
N LYS A 84 -14.90 -6.90 14.49
CA LYS A 84 -14.91 -7.61 15.78
C LYS A 84 -16.00 -7.11 16.70
N LYS A 85 -16.25 -5.80 16.69
CA LYS A 85 -17.24 -5.17 17.58
C LYS A 85 -17.90 -3.99 16.90
N GLN A 86 -19.20 -3.87 17.10
CA GLN A 86 -19.97 -2.67 16.80
C GLN A 86 -20.78 -2.32 18.04
N HIS A 87 -20.60 -1.11 18.55
CA HIS A 87 -21.25 -0.68 19.78
C HIS A 87 -21.73 0.77 19.66
N TYR A 88 -23.01 1.00 19.90
CA TYR A 88 -23.56 2.35 19.96
C TYR A 88 -23.24 2.97 21.32
N LEU A 89 -22.43 4.03 21.30
CA LEU A 89 -22.09 4.80 22.50
C LEU A 89 -23.26 5.71 22.90
N THR A 90 -23.95 6.24 21.89
CA THR A 90 -25.18 7.05 21.99
C THR A 90 -26.07 6.72 20.79
N THR A 91 -27.25 7.35 20.69
CA THR A 91 -28.17 7.18 19.55
C THR A 91 -27.51 7.57 18.21
N ASP A 92 -26.59 8.54 18.23
CA ASP A 92 -25.94 9.12 17.06
C ASP A 92 -24.47 8.71 16.89
N ARG A 93 -23.83 8.10 17.90
CA ARG A 93 -22.40 7.71 17.86
C ARG A 93 -22.20 6.21 17.99
N VAL A 94 -21.25 5.72 17.21
CA VAL A 94 -20.90 4.31 17.12
C VAL A 94 -19.40 4.12 17.21
N GLU A 95 -19.02 3.09 17.94
CA GLU A 95 -17.69 2.50 18.00
C GLU A 95 -17.67 1.25 17.11
N LEU A 96 -16.70 1.18 16.21
CA LEU A 96 -16.39 0.02 15.41
C LEU A 96 -14.97 -0.44 15.73
N VAL A 97 -14.79 -1.74 15.95
CA VAL A 97 -13.47 -2.36 16.14
C VAL A 97 -13.22 -3.35 15.03
N PHE A 98 -12.11 -3.19 14.32
CA PHE A 98 -11.68 -4.05 13.24
C PHE A 98 -10.31 -4.66 13.56
N ASP A 99 -10.16 -5.96 13.31
CA ASP A 99 -8.82 -6.51 13.15
C ASP A 99 -8.41 -6.37 11.69
N MET A 100 -7.25 -5.78 11.43
CA MET A 100 -6.78 -5.59 10.06
C MET A 100 -5.26 -5.59 9.96
N PRO A 101 -4.71 -5.85 8.76
CA PRO A 101 -3.27 -5.77 8.54
C PRO A 101 -2.77 -4.34 8.62
N LEU A 102 -1.65 -4.13 9.32
CA LEU A 102 -1.03 -2.80 9.45
C LEU A 102 -0.68 -2.22 8.07
N ALA A 103 -0.16 -3.05 7.15
CA ALA A 103 0.23 -2.64 5.80
C ALA A 103 -0.91 -1.91 5.03
N GLU A 104 -2.17 -2.25 5.31
CA GLU A 104 -3.32 -1.69 4.61
C GLU A 104 -3.71 -0.29 5.09
N ILE A 105 -3.31 0.09 6.31
CA ILE A 105 -3.67 1.37 6.92
C ILE A 105 -2.56 2.42 6.86
N VAL A 106 -1.31 2.01 6.62
CA VAL A 106 -0.16 2.92 6.60
C VAL A 106 -0.22 3.90 5.42
N PHE A 107 -0.89 3.52 4.33
CA PHE A 107 -1.06 4.36 3.14
C PHE A 107 -2.52 4.73 2.89
N ASP A 108 -2.82 6.04 2.85
CA ASP A 108 -4.08 6.65 2.36
C ASP A 108 -5.35 6.25 3.15
N PHE A 109 -5.25 5.44 4.20
CA PHE A 109 -6.42 5.04 5.00
C PHE A 109 -6.99 6.20 5.82
N TYR A 110 -6.15 6.95 6.53
CA TYR A 110 -6.58 8.06 7.37
C TYR A 110 -7.21 9.20 6.57
N ASP A 111 -6.65 9.52 5.40
CA ASP A 111 -7.19 10.55 4.52
C ASP A 111 -8.55 10.15 3.96
N LYS A 112 -8.68 8.90 3.50
CA LYS A 112 -9.97 8.34 3.09
C LYS A 112 -10.98 8.33 4.22
N LEU A 113 -10.59 7.89 5.42
CA LEU A 113 -11.45 7.82 6.59
C LEU A 113 -11.99 9.21 6.94
N LYS A 114 -11.12 10.23 6.97
CA LYS A 114 -11.53 11.63 7.20
C LYS A 114 -12.45 12.12 6.09
N SER A 115 -12.14 11.85 4.83
CA SER A 115 -12.94 12.30 3.69
C SER A 115 -14.37 11.71 3.71
N ILE A 116 -14.51 10.39 3.86
CA ILE A 116 -15.82 9.72 3.84
C ILE A 116 -16.68 10.01 5.07
N SER A 117 -16.04 10.43 6.17
CA SER A 117 -16.72 10.83 7.41
C SER A 117 -16.87 12.33 7.55
N LYS A 118 -16.46 13.14 6.56
CA LYS A 118 -16.40 14.61 6.66
C LYS A 118 -15.62 15.13 7.87
N GLY A 119 -14.62 14.36 8.33
CA GLY A 119 -13.80 14.65 9.50
C GLY A 119 -14.40 14.23 10.85
N TYR A 120 -15.59 13.63 10.88
CA TYR A 120 -16.23 13.19 12.12
C TYR A 120 -15.69 11.86 12.66
N ALA A 121 -14.98 11.06 11.85
CA ALA A 121 -14.37 9.84 12.33
C ALA A 121 -13.03 10.12 13.03
N SER A 122 -12.88 9.53 14.21
CA SER A 122 -11.60 9.37 14.89
C SER A 122 -11.19 7.91 14.84
N SER A 123 -9.89 7.65 14.80
CA SER A 123 -9.34 6.31 14.77
C SER A 123 -8.11 6.19 15.64
N ASP A 124 -8.06 5.10 16.38
CA ASP A 124 -6.90 4.67 17.15
C ASP A 124 -6.62 3.19 16.86
N TYR A 125 -5.41 2.72 17.14
CA TYR A 125 -5.08 1.31 16.97
C TYR A 125 -3.98 0.85 17.91
N HIS A 126 -3.96 -0.45 18.19
CA HIS A 126 -2.82 -1.12 18.81
C HIS A 126 -2.47 -2.38 18.02
N THR A 127 -1.20 -2.78 18.07
CA THR A 127 -0.75 -4.03 17.46
C THR A 127 -1.32 -5.23 18.20
N THR A 128 -1.70 -6.28 17.45
CA THR A 128 -2.27 -7.53 17.99
C THR A 128 -1.42 -8.76 17.66
N GLY A 129 -0.21 -8.55 17.16
CA GLY A 129 0.73 -9.61 16.79
C GLY A 129 0.80 -9.82 15.29
N TYR A 130 1.28 -11.00 14.91
CA TYR A 130 1.50 -11.40 13.52
C TYR A 130 0.49 -12.47 13.11
N ARG A 131 0.08 -12.46 11.83
CA ARG A 131 -0.80 -13.50 11.28
C ARG A 131 -0.29 -13.97 9.91
N PRO A 132 -0.40 -15.27 9.60
CA PRO A 132 -0.07 -15.80 8.29
C PRO A 132 -0.90 -15.12 7.18
N SER A 133 -0.24 -14.79 6.08
CA SER A 133 -0.85 -14.07 4.97
C SER A 133 -0.26 -14.48 3.61
N LYS A 134 -1.09 -14.41 2.57
CA LYS A 134 -0.69 -14.74 1.20
C LYS A 134 -0.13 -13.49 0.52
N LEU A 135 1.12 -13.19 0.82
CA LEU A 135 1.83 -12.04 0.28
C LEU A 135 2.59 -12.38 -1.00
N VAL A 136 2.67 -11.41 -1.88
CA VAL A 136 3.46 -11.45 -3.10
C VAL A 136 4.33 -10.20 -3.19
N LYS A 137 5.53 -10.36 -3.76
CA LYS A 137 6.37 -9.24 -4.18
C LYS A 137 5.83 -8.69 -5.49
N LEU A 138 5.40 -7.44 -5.46
CA LEU A 138 5.01 -6.66 -6.64
C LEU A 138 6.21 -5.83 -7.07
N ASP A 139 6.80 -6.19 -8.20
CA ASP A 139 7.91 -5.48 -8.81
C ASP A 139 7.39 -4.47 -9.85
N ILE A 140 8.03 -3.30 -9.92
CA ILE A 140 7.79 -2.32 -10.97
C ILE A 140 9.00 -2.29 -11.90
N LEU A 141 8.77 -2.50 -13.20
CA LEU A 141 9.81 -2.50 -14.21
C LEU A 141 9.64 -1.32 -15.16
N LEU A 142 10.75 -0.64 -15.45
CA LEU A 142 10.85 0.38 -16.48
C LEU A 142 11.75 -0.15 -17.59
N ASN A 143 11.21 -0.26 -18.81
CA ASN A 143 11.90 -0.86 -19.96
C ASN A 143 12.49 -2.26 -19.69
N GLY A 144 11.86 -3.03 -18.80
CA GLY A 144 12.29 -4.36 -18.40
C GLY A 144 13.32 -4.39 -17.27
N GLU A 145 13.78 -3.24 -16.79
CA GLU A 145 14.66 -3.15 -15.61
C GLU A 145 13.82 -2.94 -14.35
N ASN A 146 14.10 -3.71 -13.29
CA ASN A 146 13.41 -3.58 -12.02
C ASN A 146 13.83 -2.27 -11.31
N VAL A 147 12.85 -1.55 -10.79
CA VAL A 147 13.02 -0.37 -9.96
C VAL A 147 12.68 -0.74 -8.52
N ASP A 148 13.69 -1.20 -7.78
CA ASP A 148 13.54 -1.68 -6.39
C ASP A 148 12.83 -0.68 -5.47
N ALA A 149 13.09 0.62 -5.66
CA ALA A 149 12.48 1.69 -4.87
C ALA A 149 10.95 1.78 -5.01
N LEU A 150 10.38 1.19 -6.07
CA LEU A 150 8.94 1.16 -6.35
C LEU A 150 8.31 -0.21 -6.11
N SER A 151 9.11 -1.21 -5.72
CA SER A 151 8.61 -2.53 -5.38
C SER A 151 7.86 -2.50 -4.05
N ALA A 152 6.88 -3.41 -3.88
CA ALA A 152 6.06 -3.49 -2.68
C ALA A 152 5.72 -4.94 -2.32
N LEU A 153 5.57 -5.21 -1.02
CA LEU A 153 4.95 -6.44 -0.52
C LEU A 153 3.46 -6.19 -0.30
N THR A 154 2.62 -7.00 -0.93
CA THR A 154 1.16 -6.82 -0.86
C THR A 154 0.44 -8.16 -0.89
N HIS A 155 -0.82 -8.16 -0.46
CA HIS A 155 -1.65 -9.35 -0.55
C HIS A 155 -1.95 -9.70 -2.01
N VAL A 156 -2.00 -11.00 -2.32
CA VAL A 156 -2.21 -11.50 -3.69
C VAL A 156 -3.44 -10.89 -4.37
N ASP A 157 -4.54 -10.74 -3.63
CA ASP A 157 -5.80 -10.18 -4.15
C ASP A 157 -5.69 -8.69 -4.50
N ASN A 158 -4.79 -7.97 -3.83
CA ASN A 158 -4.60 -6.52 -4.01
C ASN A 158 -3.52 -6.21 -5.06
N ALA A 159 -2.66 -7.18 -5.39
CA ALA A 159 -1.50 -6.97 -6.24
C ALA A 159 -1.83 -6.42 -7.63
N TYR A 160 -2.88 -6.93 -8.28
CA TYR A 160 -3.30 -6.41 -9.60
C TYR A 160 -3.79 -4.97 -9.52
N GLY A 161 -4.66 -4.65 -8.55
CA GLY A 161 -5.20 -3.31 -8.38
C GLY A 161 -4.12 -2.29 -8.06
N LEU A 162 -3.18 -2.63 -7.18
CA LEU A 162 -2.04 -1.79 -6.85
C LEU A 162 -1.09 -1.62 -8.06
N GLY A 163 -0.70 -2.71 -8.72
CA GLY A 163 0.19 -2.68 -9.88
C GLY A 163 -0.39 -1.86 -11.03
N LYS A 164 -1.69 -1.97 -11.30
CA LYS A 164 -2.38 -1.14 -12.30
C LYS A 164 -2.30 0.35 -11.95
N ARG A 165 -2.68 0.72 -10.73
CA ARG A 165 -2.64 2.13 -10.28
C ARG A 165 -1.22 2.70 -10.34
N MET A 166 -0.21 1.91 -9.98
CA MET A 166 1.19 2.31 -10.07
C MET A 166 1.60 2.60 -11.51
N CYS A 167 1.29 1.69 -12.45
CA CYS A 167 1.58 1.89 -13.87
C CYS A 167 0.88 3.14 -14.44
N GLU A 168 -0.41 3.34 -14.13
CA GLU A 168 -1.18 4.52 -14.55
C GLU A 168 -0.55 5.81 -14.01
N LYS A 169 -0.22 5.83 -12.71
CA LYS A 169 0.38 7.01 -12.08
C LYS A 169 1.76 7.34 -12.65
N LEU A 170 2.60 6.33 -12.87
CA LEU A 170 3.91 6.51 -13.48
C LEU A 170 3.82 7.02 -14.91
N LYS A 171 2.82 6.59 -15.68
CA LYS A 171 2.59 7.10 -17.04
C LYS A 171 2.25 8.58 -17.06
N GLU A 172 1.51 9.07 -16.07
CA GLU A 172 1.21 10.50 -15.92
C GLU A 172 2.43 11.32 -15.51
N LEU A 173 3.31 10.75 -14.67
CA LEU A 173 4.45 11.45 -14.10
C LEU A 173 5.70 11.40 -14.99
N ILE A 174 5.90 10.31 -15.74
CA ILE A 174 7.07 10.14 -16.60
C ILE A 174 6.87 10.98 -17.87
N PRO A 175 7.72 11.98 -18.11
CA PRO A 175 7.63 12.79 -19.32
C PRO A 175 7.91 11.93 -20.56
N ARG A 176 7.28 12.28 -21.68
CA ARG A 176 7.57 11.63 -22.97
C ARG A 176 9.05 11.84 -23.32
N GLN A 177 9.67 10.78 -23.82
CA GLN A 177 11.07 10.78 -24.27
C GLN A 177 11.17 10.55 -25.78
N GLN A 178 12.37 10.52 -26.36
CA GLN A 178 12.56 10.20 -27.79
C GLN A 178 12.29 8.73 -28.13
N PHE A 179 12.05 7.89 -27.12
CA PHE A 179 11.73 6.47 -27.26
C PHE A 179 10.49 6.13 -26.42
N ASP A 180 9.86 5.00 -26.75
CA ASP A 180 8.74 4.46 -25.97
C ASP A 180 9.27 3.98 -24.62
N VAL A 181 8.67 4.44 -23.53
CA VAL A 181 8.99 3.97 -22.17
C VAL A 181 7.91 2.97 -21.75
N ALA A 182 8.29 1.71 -21.60
CA ALA A 182 7.41 0.67 -21.10
C ALA A 182 7.44 0.67 -19.57
N ILE A 183 6.26 0.76 -18.95
CA ILE A 183 6.05 0.70 -17.50
C ILE A 183 5.28 -0.57 -17.21
N GLN A 184 5.80 -1.43 -16.35
CA GLN A 184 5.23 -2.75 -16.11
C GLN A 184 5.16 -3.03 -14.61
N ALA A 185 4.11 -3.71 -14.18
CA ALA A 185 4.02 -4.30 -12.86
C ALA A 185 4.07 -5.82 -13.01
N ALA A 186 4.86 -6.49 -12.17
CA ALA A 186 5.08 -7.92 -12.24
C ALA A 186 5.01 -8.59 -10.87
N ILE A 187 4.67 -9.88 -10.88
CA ILE A 187 4.83 -10.77 -9.73
C ILE A 187 5.75 -11.90 -10.21
N GLY A 188 7.00 -11.88 -9.73
CA GLY A 188 8.05 -12.72 -10.28
C GLY A 188 8.22 -12.47 -11.79
N SER A 189 8.13 -13.52 -12.60
CA SER A 189 8.26 -13.40 -14.07
C SER A 189 6.97 -12.97 -14.78
N LYS A 190 5.83 -12.94 -14.10
CA LYS A 190 4.53 -12.67 -14.72
C LYS A 190 4.22 -11.18 -14.68
N ILE A 191 4.13 -10.56 -15.86
CA ILE A 191 3.60 -9.19 -16.00
C ILE A 191 2.09 -9.21 -15.76
N ILE A 192 1.63 -8.43 -14.77
CA ILE A 192 0.21 -8.32 -14.41
C ILE A 192 -0.43 -7.04 -14.94
N SER A 193 0.34 -5.98 -15.17
CA SER A 193 -0.12 -4.71 -15.75
C SER A 193 0.99 -4.08 -16.59
N ARG A 194 0.61 -3.35 -17.63
CA ARG A 194 1.55 -2.65 -18.52
C ARG A 194 0.94 -1.35 -19.05
N GLU A 195 1.71 -0.29 -18.95
CA GLU A 195 1.47 1.00 -19.60
C GLU A 195 2.67 1.39 -20.47
N THR A 196 2.45 2.26 -21.45
CA THR A 196 3.52 2.76 -22.31
C THR A 196 3.40 4.27 -22.46
N VAL A 197 4.46 5.00 -22.14
CA VAL A 197 4.61 6.42 -22.49
C VAL A 197 5.17 6.48 -23.90
N LYS A 198 4.41 7.07 -24.83
CA LYS A 198 4.78 7.11 -26.25
C LYS A 198 5.90 8.11 -26.51
N ALA A 199 6.85 7.72 -27.37
CA ALA A 199 7.93 8.57 -27.84
C ALA A 199 7.40 9.90 -28.40
N LEU A 200 8.13 10.99 -28.20
CA LEU A 200 7.96 12.20 -29.00
C LEU A 200 8.27 11.86 -30.45
N ARG A 201 7.33 12.14 -31.33
CA ARG A 201 7.59 12.15 -32.77
C ARG A 201 7.94 13.59 -33.13
N LYS A 202 9.04 13.79 -33.84
CA LYS A 202 9.18 14.99 -34.67
C LYS A 202 8.16 14.84 -35.81
N ASP A 203 7.37 15.88 -36.07
CA ASP A 203 6.55 15.95 -37.27
C ASP A 203 7.48 16.08 -38.48
N VAL A 204 7.84 14.94 -39.08
CA VAL A 204 8.63 14.89 -40.31
C VAL A 204 7.68 14.72 -41.49
N THR A 205 6.81 15.70 -41.70
CA THR A 205 6.10 15.91 -42.97
C THR A 205 6.05 17.40 -43.23
N ALA A 206 6.97 17.87 -44.07
CA ALA A 206 6.94 19.14 -44.79
C ALA A 206 7.31 18.84 -46.25
#